data_AF-A0A366DVR7-F1
#
_entry.id   AF-A0A366DVR7-F1
#
_cell.length_a   1.000
_cell.length_b   1.000
_cell.length_c   1.000
_cell.angle_alpha   90.00
_cell.angle_beta   90.00
_cell.angle_gamma   90.00
#
_symmetry.space_group_name_H-M   'P 1'
#
loop_
_entity.id
_entity.type
_entity.pdbx_description
1 polymer ?
#
loop_
_entity_poly.entity_id
_entity_poly.type
_entity_poly.pdbx_seq_one_letter_code
_entity_poly.pdbx_strand_id
1 'polypeptide(L)' 'MAKVDAVRLSSVLGIDVAQAMLRLRHEKYPGETEHETCLRLIAEDARRRRHGA' A
#
# COMPACT_ATOMS: atom_id res chain seq x y z
N MET A 1 2.61 -6.95 12.56
CA MET A 1 3.20 -6.70 11.22
C MET A 1 2.54 -5.53 10.51
N ALA A 2 1.20 -5.41 10.51
CA ALA A 2 0.40 -4.28 10.03
C ALA A 2 1.05 -2.88 10.05
N LYS A 3 1.59 -2.47 11.20
CA LYS A 3 2.16 -1.13 11.40
C LYS A 3 3.43 -0.89 10.57
N VAL A 4 4.26 -1.92 10.39
CA VAL A 4 5.49 -1.83 9.56
C VAL A 4 5.11 -1.68 8.09
N ASP A 5 4.13 -2.46 7.62
CA ASP A 5 3.65 -2.38 6.25
C ASP A 5 2.99 -1.03 5.95
N ALA A 6 2.23 -0.48 6.90
CA ALA A 6 1.63 0.85 6.77
C ALA A 6 2.67 1.97 6.67
N VAL A 7 3.73 1.93 7.49
CA VAL A 7 4.83 2.91 7.44
C VAL A 7 5.62 2.79 6.13
N ARG A 8 5.83 1.56 5.65
CA ARG A 8 6.48 1.36 4.35
C ARG A 8 5.61 1.91 3.21
N LEU A 9 4.32 1.61 3.23
CA LEU A 9 3.37 2.09 2.23
C LEU A 9 3.29 3.62 2.24
N SER A 10 3.21 4.23 3.42
CA SER A 10 3.13 5.69 3.58
C SER A 10 4.37 6.38 2.99
N SER A 11 5.56 5.83 3.26
CA SER A 11 6.82 6.35 2.72
C SER A 11 6.91 6.22 1.21
N VAL A 12 6.50 5.09 0.63
CA VAL A 12 6.59 4.87 -0.83
C VAL A 12 5.57 5.72 -1.58
N LEU A 13 4.33 5.74 -1.13
CA LEU A 13 3.23 6.47 -1.80
C LEU A 13 3.25 7.97 -1.47
N GLY A 14 4.06 8.42 -0.50
CA GLY A 14 4.09 9.82 -0.07
C GLY A 14 2.81 10.27 0.60
N ILE A 15 2.13 9.37 1.32
CA ILE A 15 0.86 9.64 2.03
C ILE A 15 1.05 9.54 3.54
N ASP A 16 0.10 10.03 4.31
CA ASP A 16 0.11 9.86 5.77
C ASP A 16 -0.05 8.39 6.18
N VAL A 17 0.51 8.03 7.34
CA VAL A 17 0.44 6.67 7.90
C VAL A 17 -1.00 6.26 8.21
N ALA A 18 -1.85 7.17 8.70
CA ALA A 18 -3.26 6.84 8.93
C ALA A 18 -3.98 6.54 7.62
N GLN A 19 -3.69 7.31 6.57
CA GLN A 19 -4.22 7.06 5.24
C GLN A 19 -3.70 5.73 4.65
N ALA A 20 -2.43 5.40 4.85
CA ALA A 20 -1.86 4.12 4.44
C ALA A 20 -2.54 2.93 5.13
N MET A 21 -2.80 3.03 6.45
CA MET A 21 -3.53 2.00 7.20
C MET A 21 -4.96 1.82 6.67
N LEU A 22 -5.66 2.91 6.35
CA LEU A 22 -7.01 2.83 5.78
C LEU A 22 -7.00 2.15 4.41
N ARG A 23 -6.05 2.49 3.54
CA ARG A 23 -5.90 1.85 2.22
C ARG A 23 -5.61 0.36 2.34
N LEU A 24 -4.72 -0.04 3.24
CA LEU A 24 -4.43 -1.47 3.49
C LEU A 24 -5.69 -2.24 3.92
N ARG A 25 -6.57 -1.63 4.71
CA ARG A 25 -7.81 -2.27 5.14
C ARG A 25 -8.87 -2.33 4.05
N HIS A 26 -9.01 -1.26 3.27
CA HIS A 26 -10.04 -1.17 2.23
C HIS A 26 -9.70 -1.92 0.96
N GLU A 27 -8.42 -1.95 0.57
CA GLU A 27 -7.99 -2.54 -0.70
C GLU A 27 -7.58 -4.00 -0.57
N LYS A 28 -7.55 -4.56 0.64
CA LYS A 28 -7.24 -5.96 0.90
C LYS A 28 -8.30 -6.89 0.30
N TYR A 29 -7.85 -7.87 -0.48
CA TYR A 29 -8.73 -8.91 -1.01
C TYR A 29 -9.06 -9.99 0.03
N PRO A 30 -10.19 -10.71 -0.12
CA PRO A 30 -10.48 -11.89 0.70
C PRO A 30 -9.36 -12.92 0.60
N GLY A 31 -8.80 -13.32 1.74
CA GLY A 31 -7.67 -14.26 1.82
C GLY A 31 -6.28 -13.64 1.69
N GLU A 32 -6.18 -12.36 1.31
CA GLU A 32 -4.90 -11.63 1.20
C GLU A 32 -4.41 -11.18 2.59
N THR A 33 -3.12 -11.30 2.85
CA THR A 33 -2.49 -10.72 4.04
C THR A 33 -2.29 -9.21 3.86
N GLU A 34 -2.15 -8.46 4.95
CA GLU A 34 -1.87 -7.02 4.86
C GLU A 34 -0.52 -6.74 4.19
N HIS A 35 0.45 -7.65 4.36
CA HIS A 35 1.76 -7.54 3.72
C HIS A 35 1.66 -7.69 2.19
N GLU A 36 0.92 -8.69 1.71
CA GLU A 36 0.66 -8.88 0.27
C GLU A 36 -0.07 -7.68 -0.33
N THR A 37 -1.07 -7.17 0.39
CA THR A 37 -1.80 -5.95 0.01
C THR A 37 -0.82 -4.77 -0.12
N CYS A 38 0.07 -4.56 0.85
CA CYS A 38 1.09 -3.51 0.81
C CYS A 38 2.00 -3.61 -0.42
N LEU A 39 2.54 -4.80 -0.69
CA LEU A 39 3.40 -5.04 -1.84
C LEU A 39 2.66 -4.77 -3.17
N ARG A 40 1.40 -5.19 -3.28
CA ARG A 40 0.58 -4.94 -4.46
C ARG A 40 0.35 -3.45 -4.70
N LEU A 41 -0.01 -2.69 -3.66
CA LEU A 41 -0.22 -1.25 -3.76
C LEU A 41 1.06 -0.50 -4.16
N ILE A 42 2.20 -0.89 -3.60
CA ILE A 42 3.51 -0.36 -3.98
C ILE A 42 3.82 -0.67 -5.45
N ALA A 43 3.60 -1.92 -5.88
CA ALA A 43 3.84 -2.32 -7.25
C ALA A 43 2.91 -1.60 -8.24
N GLU A 44 1.66 -1.37 -7.86
CA GLU A 44 0.70 -0.60 -8.65
C GLU A 44 1.12 0.87 -8.77
N ASP A 45 1.51 1.52 -7.67
CA ASP A 45 2.00 2.90 -7.70
C ASP A 45 3.27 3.03 -8.56
N ALA A 46 4.22 2.10 -8.41
CA ALA A 46 5.42 2.05 -9.24
C ALA A 46 5.10 1.83 -10.73
N ARG A 47 4.07 1.04 -11.05
CA ARG A 47 3.59 0.89 -12.44
C ARG A 47 2.97 2.19 -12.95
N ARG A 48 2.12 2.85 -12.17
CA ARG A 48 1.50 4.14 -12.53
C ARG A 48 2.56 5.21 -12.80
N ARG A 49 3.57 5.34 -11.93
CA ARG A 49 4.69 6.29 -12.13
C ARG A 49 5.50 5.99 -13.39
N ARG A 50 5.68 4.71 -13.74
CA ARG A 50 6.39 4.31 -14.97
C ARG A 50 5.60 4.53 -16.25
N HIS A 51 4.27 4.45 -16.20
CA HIS A 51 3.41 4.58 -17.38
C HIS A 51 2.83 5.99 -17.56
N GLY A 52 3.11 6.92 -16.63
CA GLY A 52 3.00 8.37 -16.84
C GLY A 52 1.66 8.85 -17.38
N ALA A 53 0.70 9.05 -16.46
CA ALA A 53 -0.58 9.73 -16.63
C ALA A 53 -1.65 8.98 -17.45
#